data_AF-A0A372QL63-F1
#
_entry.id   AF-A0A372QL63-F1
#
_cell.length_a   1.000
_cell.length_b   1.000
_cell.length_c   1.000
_cell.angle_alpha   90.00
_cell.angle_beta   90.00
_cell.angle_gamma   90.00
#
_symmetry.space_group_name_H-M   'P 1'
#
loop_
_entity.id
_entity.type
_entity.pdbx_description
1 polymer ?
#
loop_
_entity_poly.entity_id
_entity_poly.type
_entity_poly.pdbx_seq_one_letter_code
_entity_poly.pdbx_strand_id
1 'polypeptide(L)'
;MARNRTKVLRSKTTKRSRTSYSVNQKNQVITYAKQHGQNVAARHFQLNASMVGCWVTVSKSWDTEINQNCKRIGSGRKAFYPEAEGKLYAWLIEQRKQGLAVTYMILRIKMQEILKEPEMIFLYDDLANNFKASY
;
A
#
# COMPACT_ATOMS: atom_id res chain seq x y z
N MET A 1 -22.36 -60.58 1.66
CA MET A 1 -22.66 -59.31 2.35
C MET A 1 -22.06 -58.16 1.56
N ALA A 2 -22.88 -57.29 0.95
CA ALA A 2 -22.40 -56.16 0.16
C ALA A 2 -22.32 -54.89 1.02
N ARG A 3 -21.15 -54.25 1.09
CA ARG A 3 -20.95 -52.97 1.80
C ARG A 3 -21.49 -51.82 0.96
N ASN A 4 -22.55 -51.18 1.44
CA ASN A 4 -23.07 -49.95 0.85
C ASN A 4 -22.10 -48.79 1.12
N ARG A 5 -21.52 -48.23 0.06
CA ARG A 5 -20.67 -47.04 0.10
C ARG A 5 -21.58 -45.81 0.19
N THR A 6 -21.71 -45.23 1.38
CA THR A 6 -22.39 -43.95 1.58
C THR A 6 -21.66 -42.87 0.79
N LYS A 7 -22.31 -42.33 -0.25
CA LYS A 7 -21.81 -41.17 -0.99
C LYS A 7 -21.90 -39.95 -0.07
N VAL A 8 -20.75 -39.56 0.50
CA VAL A 8 -20.61 -38.28 1.21
C VAL A 8 -20.93 -37.18 0.21
N LEU A 9 -22.05 -36.46 0.39
CA LEU A 9 -22.36 -35.29 -0.40
C LEU A 9 -21.25 -34.25 -0.19
N ARG A 10 -20.52 -33.94 -1.27
CA ARG A 10 -19.53 -32.87 -1.29
C ARG A 10 -20.24 -31.55 -0.98
N SER A 11 -20.00 -30.99 0.19
CA SER A 11 -20.53 -29.68 0.57
C SER A 11 -20.08 -28.64 -0.45
N LYS A 12 -21.03 -27.87 -0.99
CA LYS A 12 -20.71 -26.73 -1.87
C LYS A 12 -19.95 -25.71 -1.02
N THR A 13 -18.63 -25.63 -1.18
CA THR A 13 -17.83 -24.59 -0.56
C THR A 13 -18.23 -23.24 -1.16
N THR A 14 -19.05 -22.48 -0.44
CA THR A 14 -19.35 -21.08 -0.79
C THR A 14 -18.03 -20.33 -0.91
N LYS A 15 -17.73 -19.78 -2.09
CA LYS A 15 -16.51 -18.99 -2.32
C LYS A 15 -16.45 -17.88 -1.27
N ARG A 16 -15.41 -17.93 -0.42
CA ARG A 16 -15.17 -16.90 0.59
C ARG A 16 -14.79 -15.60 -0.13
N SER A 17 -15.67 -14.61 -0.10
CA SER A 17 -15.36 -13.27 -0.62
C SER A 17 -14.29 -12.61 0.26
N ARG A 18 -13.31 -11.96 -0.37
CA ARG A 18 -12.25 -11.22 0.34
C ARG A 18 -12.69 -9.77 0.52
N THR A 19 -12.92 -9.36 1.77
CA THR A 19 -13.22 -7.97 2.12
C THR A 19 -11.94 -7.13 2.15
N SER A 20 -12.00 -5.91 1.62
CA SER A 20 -10.92 -4.93 1.70
C SER A 20 -11.23 -3.86 2.74
N TYR A 21 -10.28 -3.58 3.63
CA TYR A 21 -10.43 -2.63 4.75
C TYR A 21 -9.55 -1.41 4.53
N SER A 22 -10.07 -0.22 4.84
CA SER A 22 -9.30 1.03 4.82
C SER A 22 -8.30 1.09 5.98
N VAL A 23 -7.30 1.96 5.88
CA VAL A 23 -6.34 2.21 6.95
C VAL A 23 -7.05 2.66 8.22
N ASN A 24 -8.05 3.54 8.09
CA ASN A 24 -8.85 4.01 9.23
C ASN A 24 -9.55 2.85 9.96
N GLN A 25 -10.22 1.97 9.22
CA GLN A 25 -10.87 0.80 9.81
C GLN A 25 -9.87 -0.10 10.53
N LYS A 26 -8.70 -0.35 9.92
CA LYS A 26 -7.65 -1.14 10.56
C LYS A 26 -7.12 -0.45 11.82
N ASN A 27 -6.92 0.87 11.79
CA ASN A 27 -6.47 1.66 12.93
C ASN A 27 -7.45 1.57 14.11
N GLN A 28 -8.77 1.68 13.87
CA GLN A 28 -9.78 1.50 14.92
C GLN A 28 -9.67 0.12 15.59
N VAL A 29 -9.53 -0.94 14.78
CA VAL A 29 -9.36 -2.32 15.27
C VAL A 29 -8.06 -2.46 16.05
N ILE A 30 -6.96 -1.90 15.57
CA ILE A 30 -5.65 -1.95 16.23
C ILE A 30 -5.68 -1.22 17.58
N THR A 31 -6.25 -0.01 17.64
CA THR A 31 -6.38 0.77 18.88
C THR A 31 -7.18 0.00 19.92
N TYR A 32 -8.33 -0.56 19.53
CA TYR A 32 -9.14 -1.37 20.41
C TYR A 32 -8.41 -2.66 20.85
N ALA A 33 -7.68 -3.32 19.94
CA ALA A 33 -6.89 -4.52 20.26
C ALA A 33 -5.74 -4.23 21.22
N LYS A 34 -5.12 -3.05 21.15
CA LYS A 34 -4.08 -2.61 22.11
C LYS A 34 -4.67 -2.39 23.51
N GLN A 35 -5.91 -1.92 23.61
CA GLN A 35 -6.59 -1.65 24.88
C GLN A 35 -7.20 -2.92 25.52
N HIS A 36 -7.84 -3.78 24.72
CA HIS A 36 -8.66 -4.89 25.21
C HIS A 36 -8.14 -6.28 24.85
N GLY A 37 -7.06 -6.36 24.06
CA GLY A 37 -6.50 -7.61 23.56
C GLY A 37 -7.07 -8.06 22.21
N GLN A 38 -6.26 -8.83 21.47
CA GLN A 38 -6.52 -9.20 20.07
C GLN A 38 -7.78 -10.08 19.91
N ASN A 39 -7.99 -11.04 20.81
CA ASN A 39 -9.14 -11.95 20.74
C ASN A 39 -10.46 -11.23 21.03
N VAL A 40 -10.45 -10.26 21.93
CA VAL A 40 -11.63 -9.44 22.26
C VAL A 40 -11.95 -8.54 21.07
N ALA A 41 -10.95 -7.90 20.47
CA ALA A 41 -11.12 -7.11 19.25
C ALA A 41 -11.69 -7.94 18.09
N ALA A 42 -11.17 -9.15 17.87
CA ALA A 42 -11.65 -10.04 16.83
C ALA A 42 -13.15 -10.36 16.99
N ARG A 43 -13.61 -10.62 18.23
CA ARG A 43 -15.03 -10.83 18.53
C ARG A 43 -15.85 -9.55 18.35
N HIS A 44 -15.37 -8.42 18.86
CA HIS A 44 -16.04 -7.11 18.77
C HIS A 44 -16.31 -6.69 17.32
N PHE A 45 -15.31 -6.84 16.45
CA PHE A 45 -15.39 -6.46 15.03
C PHE A 45 -15.80 -7.60 14.10
N GLN A 46 -16.11 -8.79 14.64
CA GLN A 46 -16.45 -9.99 13.87
C GLN A 46 -15.39 -10.35 12.81
N LEU A 47 -14.11 -10.20 13.18
CA LEU A 47 -12.96 -10.46 12.34
C LEU A 47 -12.24 -11.76 12.77
N ASN A 48 -11.40 -12.27 11.88
CA ASN A 48 -10.50 -13.36 12.25
C ASN A 48 -9.38 -12.83 13.16
N ALA A 49 -9.15 -13.48 14.29
CA ALA A 49 -8.09 -13.12 15.24
C ALA A 49 -6.70 -13.08 14.59
N SER A 50 -6.41 -13.99 13.65
CA SER A 50 -5.13 -13.97 12.92
C SER A 50 -4.96 -12.72 12.05
N MET A 51 -6.05 -12.21 11.49
CA MET A 51 -6.02 -10.97 10.70
C MET A 51 -5.78 -9.75 11.57
N VAL A 52 -6.41 -9.70 12.75
CA VAL A 52 -6.18 -8.66 13.76
C VAL A 52 -4.72 -8.67 14.22
N GLY A 53 -4.17 -9.84 14.55
CA GLY A 53 -2.76 -9.99 14.92
C GLY A 53 -1.80 -9.54 13.81
N CYS A 54 -2.07 -9.93 12.56
CA CYS A 54 -1.30 -9.47 11.41
C CYS A 54 -1.31 -7.94 11.26
N TRP A 55 -2.48 -7.30 11.41
CA TRP A 55 -2.58 -5.84 11.34
C TRP A 55 -1.83 -5.14 12.46
N VAL A 56 -1.88 -5.66 13.70
CA VAL A 56 -1.11 -5.12 14.82
C VAL A 56 0.39 -5.18 14.52
N THR A 57 0.89 -6.29 13.97
CA THR A 57 2.31 -6.42 13.59
C THR A 57 2.69 -5.49 12.46
N VAL A 58 1.91 -5.46 11.37
CA VAL A 58 2.18 -4.64 10.19
C VAL A 58 2.04 -3.14 10.48
N SER A 59 1.18 -2.76 11.44
CA SER A 59 1.01 -1.37 11.85
C SER A 59 2.25 -0.73 12.47
N LYS A 60 3.24 -1.53 12.90
CA LYS A 60 4.52 -1.02 13.39
C LYS A 60 5.33 -0.31 12.31
N SER A 61 5.10 -0.64 11.04
CA SER A 61 5.76 -0.01 9.89
C SER A 61 4.84 0.96 9.15
N TRP A 62 3.75 1.42 9.77
CA TRP A 62 2.85 2.39 9.16
C TRP A 62 3.28 3.80 9.57
N ASP A 63 3.62 4.61 8.58
CA ASP A 63 3.88 6.03 8.78
C ASP A 63 2.57 6.78 9.05
N THR A 64 2.66 7.84 9.85
CA THR A 64 1.51 8.69 10.22
C THR A 64 0.91 9.43 9.02
N GLU A 65 1.67 9.59 7.94
CA GLU A 65 1.27 10.31 6.72
C GLU A 65 0.42 9.48 5.75
N ILE A 66 0.14 8.21 6.08
CA ILE A 66 -0.65 7.34 5.20
C ILE A 66 -2.11 7.84 5.12
N ASN A 67 -2.60 8.02 3.89
CA ASN A 67 -4.00 8.36 3.63
C ASN A 67 -4.94 7.32 4.28
N GLN A 68 -5.73 7.79 5.24
CA GLN A 68 -6.60 6.95 6.06
C GLN A 68 -7.69 6.20 5.27
N ASN A 69 -8.07 6.72 4.10
CA ASN A 69 -9.08 6.14 3.23
C ASN A 69 -8.50 5.05 2.29
N CYS A 70 -7.17 4.95 2.17
CA CYS A 70 -6.54 3.93 1.35
C CYS A 70 -6.81 2.52 1.88
N LYS A 71 -7.04 1.57 0.97
CA LYS A 71 -7.21 0.15 1.32
C LYS A 71 -5.94 -0.68 1.10
N ARG A 72 -4.98 -0.12 0.36
CA ARG A 72 -3.71 -0.73 -0.03
C ARG A 72 -2.58 0.07 0.61
N ILE A 73 -1.96 -0.50 1.64
CA ILE A 73 -0.82 0.07 2.35
C ILE A 73 0.39 -0.80 2.01
N GLY A 74 1.52 -0.19 1.65
CA GLY A 74 2.75 -0.93 1.31
C GLY A 74 2.61 -1.85 0.09
N SER A 75 1.61 -1.61 -0.76
CA SER A 75 1.38 -2.36 -1.98
C SER A 75 1.75 -1.51 -3.18
N GLY A 76 2.40 -2.12 -4.18
CA GLY A 76 2.84 -1.43 -5.39
C GLY A 76 4.31 -1.70 -5.68
N ARG A 77 4.79 -1.08 -6.75
CA ARG A 77 6.21 -1.07 -7.13
C ARG A 77 6.94 -0.10 -6.21
N LYS A 78 8.12 -0.48 -5.73
CA LYS A 78 9.01 0.45 -5.02
C LYS A 78 9.52 1.52 -5.98
N ALA A 79 9.82 2.71 -5.46
CA ALA A 79 10.47 3.78 -6.20
C ALA A 79 11.78 3.28 -6.84
N PHE A 80 12.03 3.67 -8.08
CA PHE A 80 13.29 3.36 -8.78
C PHE A 80 14.38 4.32 -8.34
N TYR A 81 14.00 5.58 -8.13
CA TYR A 81 14.89 6.65 -7.75
C TYR A 81 14.28 7.36 -6.53
N PRO A 82 14.37 6.79 -5.32
CA PRO A 82 13.67 7.29 -4.14
C PRO A 82 13.92 8.78 -3.87
N GLU A 83 15.18 9.22 -3.98
CA GLU A 83 15.61 10.59 -3.74
C GLU A 83 15.11 11.55 -4.85
N ALA A 84 15.21 11.15 -6.11
CA ALA A 84 14.72 11.96 -7.24
C ALA A 84 13.18 12.04 -7.30
N GLU A 85 12.48 10.92 -7.05
CA GLU A 85 11.02 10.86 -6.97
C GLU A 85 10.51 11.72 -5.79
N GLY A 86 11.24 11.76 -4.68
CA GLY A 86 10.96 12.63 -3.54
C GLY A 86 11.04 14.13 -3.92
N LYS A 87 12.11 14.55 -4.59
CA LYS A 87 12.25 15.92 -5.12
C LYS A 87 11.13 16.28 -6.10
N LEU A 88 10.80 15.37 -7.01
CA LEU A 88 9.72 15.56 -7.98
C LEU A 88 8.36 15.72 -7.30
N TYR A 89 8.09 14.92 -6.26
CA TYR A 89 6.85 15.00 -5.48
C TYR A 89 6.73 16.34 -4.75
N ALA A 90 7.78 16.80 -4.09
CA ALA A 90 7.79 18.11 -3.42
C ALA A 90 7.47 19.23 -4.41
N TRP A 91 8.16 19.24 -5.56
CA TRP A 91 7.91 20.20 -6.63
C TRP A 91 6.46 20.14 -7.14
N LEU A 92 5.89 18.94 -7.37
CA LEU A 92 4.51 18.77 -7.81
C LEU A 92 3.50 19.37 -6.83
N ILE A 93 3.71 19.18 -5.52
CA ILE A 93 2.85 19.75 -4.48
C ILE A 93 2.88 21.27 -4.52
N GLU A 94 4.05 21.87 -4.69
CA GLU A 94 4.20 23.33 -4.83
C GLU A 94 3.46 23.87 -6.06
N GLN A 95 3.61 23.23 -7.22
CA GLN A 95 2.90 23.64 -8.44
C GLN A 95 1.37 23.58 -8.26
N ARG A 96 0.87 22.51 -7.62
CA ARG A 96 -0.56 22.37 -7.34
C ARG A 96 -1.08 23.39 -6.34
N LYS A 97 -0.28 23.79 -5.35
CA LYS A 97 -0.63 24.88 -4.42
C LYS A 97 -0.77 26.22 -5.16
N GLN A 98 -0.02 26.42 -6.24
CA GLN A 98 -0.12 27.60 -7.11
C GLN A 98 -1.29 27.53 -8.11
N GLY A 99 -2.09 26.44 -8.08
CA GLY A 99 -3.21 26.25 -9.01
C GLY A 99 -2.79 25.83 -10.42
N LEU A 100 -1.52 25.47 -10.63
CA LEU A 100 -1.02 25.06 -11.94
C LEU A 100 -1.37 23.59 -12.23
N ALA A 101 -1.91 23.36 -13.42
CA ALA A 101 -2.18 22.02 -13.92
C ALA A 101 -0.86 21.38 -14.41
N VAL A 102 -0.37 20.39 -13.66
CA VAL A 102 0.83 19.63 -14.04
C VAL A 102 0.43 18.37 -14.80
N THR A 103 0.77 18.33 -16.09
CA THR A 103 0.55 17.16 -16.95
C THR A 103 1.68 16.14 -16.80
N TYR A 104 1.44 14.92 -17.27
CA TYR A 104 2.43 13.84 -17.27
C TYR A 104 3.73 14.22 -18.01
N MET A 105 3.62 14.94 -19.13
CA MET A 105 4.79 15.38 -19.90
C MET A 105 5.68 16.33 -19.10
N ILE A 106 5.07 17.26 -18.35
CA ILE A 106 5.80 18.19 -17.49
C ILE A 106 6.51 17.42 -16.37
N LEU A 107 5.84 16.47 -15.72
CA LEU A 107 6.47 15.60 -14.71
C LEU A 107 7.65 14.82 -15.29
N ARG A 108 7.52 14.29 -16.50
CA ARG A 108 8.59 13.55 -17.17
C ARG A 108 9.80 14.43 -17.46
N ILE A 109 9.59 15.63 -18.01
CA ILE A 109 10.66 16.60 -18.27
C ILE A 109 11.33 17.00 -16.95
N LYS A 110 10.54 17.30 -15.91
CA LYS A 110 11.07 17.67 -14.60
C LYS A 110 11.88 16.55 -13.95
N MET A 111 11.45 15.30 -14.10
CA MET A 111 12.21 14.15 -13.62
C MET A 111 13.57 14.03 -14.33
N GLN A 112 13.62 14.26 -15.65
CA GLN A 112 14.87 14.26 -16.39
C GLN A 112 15.80 15.40 -15.99
N GLU A 113 15.27 16.57 -15.65
CA GLU A 113 16.05 17.68 -15.08
C GLU A 113 16.65 17.30 -13.73
N ILE A 114 15.85 16.74 -12.81
CA ILE A 114 16.30 16.31 -11.49
C ILE A 114 17.40 15.25 -11.61
N LEU A 115 17.25 14.28 -12.51
CA LEU A 115 18.26 13.23 -12.72
C LEU A 115 19.59 13.76 -13.28
N LYS A 116 19.61 14.96 -13.88
CA LYS A 116 20.83 15.64 -14.35
C LYS A 116 21.52 16.47 -13.26
N GLU A 117 20.92 16.61 -12.08
CA GLU A 117 21.58 17.28 -10.95
C GLU A 117 22.81 16.47 -10.50
N PRO A 118 23.91 17.13 -10.10
CA PRO A 118 25.15 16.45 -9.74
C PRO A 118 24.97 15.46 -8.57
N GLU A 119 24.08 15.77 -7.64
CA GLU A 119 23.70 14.86 -6.54
C GLU A 119 23.08 13.56 -7.06
N MET A 120 22.19 13.65 -8.05
CA MET A 120 21.49 12.49 -8.61
C MET A 120 22.39 11.72 -9.57
N ILE A 121 23.24 12.39 -10.33
CA ILE A 121 24.28 11.75 -11.15
C ILE A 121 25.24 10.97 -10.25
N PHE A 122 25.67 11.54 -9.11
CA PHE A 122 26.52 10.81 -8.17
C PHE A 122 25.83 9.56 -7.59
N LEU A 123 24.53 9.62 -7.31
CA LEU A 123 23.78 8.51 -6.73
C LEU A 123 23.41 7.41 -7.73
N TYR A 124 23.11 7.78 -8.97
CA TYR A 124 22.52 6.87 -9.96
C TYR A 124 23.35 6.68 -11.23
N ASP A 125 24.44 7.45 -11.39
CA ASP A 125 25.43 7.35 -12.46
C ASP A 125 24.76 7.21 -13.84
N ASP A 126 25.05 6.13 -14.56
CA ASP A 126 24.60 5.89 -15.94
C ASP A 126 23.10 5.47 -16.07
N LEU A 127 22.38 5.33 -14.95
CA LEU A 127 20.93 5.08 -14.97
C LEU A 127 20.12 6.33 -15.34
N ALA A 128 20.68 7.53 -15.16
CA ALA A 128 20.03 8.79 -15.54
C ALA A 128 19.81 8.86 -17.07
N ASN A 129 20.76 8.35 -17.85
CA ASN A 129 20.70 8.29 -19.31
C ASN A 129 19.66 7.28 -19.82
N ASN A 130 19.30 6.30 -18.99
CA ASN A 130 18.41 5.19 -19.32
C ASN A 130 16.99 5.35 -18.79
N PHE A 131 16.62 6.53 -18.27
CA PHE A 131 15.28 6.78 -17.74
C PHE A 131 14.21 6.62 -18.83
N LYS A 132 13.45 5.52 -18.74
CA LYS A 132 12.31 5.22 -19.61
C LYS A 132 11.01 5.38 -18.82
N ALA A 133 10.38 6.54 -18.96
CA ALA A 133 8.98 6.71 -18.59
C ALA A 133 8.12 6.02 -19.67
N SER A 134 7.20 5.13 -19.28
CA SER A 134 6.30 4.47 -20.23
C SER A 134 5.46 5.49 -20.99
N TYR A 135 5.25 5.25 -22.29
CA TYR A 135 4.37 6.05 -23.15
C TYR A 135 2.90 5.91 -22.73
#